data_AF-A0A8T5GQP8-F1
#
_entry.id   AF-A0A8T5GQP8-F1
#
_cell.length_a   1.000
_cell.length_b   1.000
_cell.length_c   1.000
_cell.angle_alpha   90.00
_cell.angle_beta   90.00
_cell.angle_gamma   90.00
#
_symmetry.space_group_name_H-M   'P 1'
#
loop_
_entity.id
_entity.type
_entity.pdbx_description
1 polymer ?
#
loop_
_entity_poly.entity_id
_entity_poly.type
_entity_poly.pdbx_seq_one_letter_code
_entity_poly.pdbx_strand_id
1 'polypeptide(L)'
;MTTKKSNSKMKNIVPKVLIGAALLVVVVLLAVFLRPTGQAYTTPPIGPIDLNVTESASISVQFVTSWDISLVPSQGVQREYHIEVFPFEDTDYSMINYSVSLSGTRLFEGLLGNGLRTSGNIYLDFDNVPDIELSYDGSELTVRNIVYDEPSAAIISLLDIDGTPVESELSAVSPDDVIERYVKVESTPLATVTAYKNDGTQLSDSEFYDITEDEPSTAHVLKGLTFTPDDVGVYRITVIADVNGEETERDFLFSVGSIVATLQEDNFPLMTLTKVEQATYDQYEITFNFTGGLRMQAFSPSCDVGRSVIGSTDFEDKVKGIYSWDETEQVLARTIPDLWSGTSEITNLKQDKGYYIRLKDGVDTFSFTEECNDYFTASHNPFNELVSVQEGWNLIGIPGFERMSIEDLNVGEELEITEMYVIKDNDVKESGITMLEPGKAYWVFVE
;
A
#
# COMPACT_ATOMS: atom_id res chain seq x y z
N MET A 1 8.62 61.59 -37.63
CA MET A 1 7.28 60.99 -37.45
C MET A 1 7.37 59.93 -36.36
N THR A 2 6.75 60.23 -35.22
CA THR A 2 6.11 59.32 -34.25
C THR A 2 6.77 57.99 -33.85
N THR A 3 7.47 58.08 -32.73
CA THR A 3 7.45 57.19 -31.54
C THR A 3 6.44 56.04 -31.50
N LYS A 4 6.92 54.85 -31.10
CA LYS A 4 6.28 54.08 -30.01
C LYS A 4 7.29 53.15 -29.31
N LYS A 5 7.77 53.59 -28.15
CA LYS A 5 8.37 52.72 -27.11
C LYS A 5 7.22 51.98 -26.43
N SER A 6 7.23 50.64 -26.47
CA SER A 6 6.42 49.83 -25.57
C SER A 6 7.33 49.28 -24.47
N ASN A 7 7.19 49.85 -23.27
CA ASN A 7 7.69 49.30 -22.03
C ASN A 7 6.66 48.28 -21.53
N SER A 8 6.97 46.99 -21.51
CA SER A 8 6.26 46.03 -20.65
C SER A 8 7.25 45.48 -19.61
N LYS A 9 7.35 46.17 -18.48
CA LYS A 9 7.81 45.55 -17.24
C LYS A 9 6.70 44.61 -16.76
N MET A 10 6.63 43.40 -17.30
CA MET A 10 5.95 42.30 -16.62
C MET A 10 6.80 41.94 -15.41
N LYS A 11 6.38 42.41 -14.23
CA LYS A 11 6.97 42.05 -12.96
C LYS A 11 6.77 40.54 -12.76
N ASN A 12 7.88 39.80 -12.63
CA ASN A 12 7.96 38.43 -12.14
C ASN A 12 7.35 38.29 -10.73
N ILE A 13 6.02 38.27 -10.65
CA ILE A 13 5.28 38.04 -9.39
C ILE A 13 4.90 36.55 -9.26
N VAL A 14 4.73 35.86 -10.39
CA VAL A 14 4.32 34.44 -10.44
C VAL A 14 5.29 33.48 -9.73
N PRO A 15 6.64 33.61 -9.83
CA PRO A 15 7.53 32.65 -9.17
C PRO A 15 7.50 32.76 -7.65
N LYS A 16 7.26 33.95 -7.10
CA LYS A 16 7.35 34.19 -5.65
C LYS A 16 6.11 33.69 -4.90
N VAL A 17 4.93 33.74 -5.53
CA VAL A 17 3.68 33.24 -4.93
C VAL A 17 3.65 31.70 -4.97
N LEU A 18 4.13 31.08 -6.06
CA LEU A 18 4.25 29.62 -6.18
C LEU A 18 5.27 29.04 -5.19
N ILE A 19 6.44 29.69 -5.02
CA ILE A 19 7.43 29.26 -4.03
C ILE A 19 6.87 29.41 -2.60
N GLY A 20 6.11 30.47 -2.31
CA GLY A 20 5.47 30.67 -1.01
C GLY A 20 4.40 29.62 -0.70
N ALA A 21 3.56 29.27 -1.69
CA ALA A 21 2.55 28.24 -1.53
C ALA A 21 3.17 26.84 -1.38
N ALA A 22 4.20 26.51 -2.17
CA ALA A 22 4.91 25.25 -2.05
C ALA A 22 5.62 25.12 -0.69
N LEU A 23 6.25 26.18 -0.18
CA LEU A 23 6.84 26.18 1.16
C LEU A 23 5.80 26.04 2.26
N LEU A 24 4.63 26.67 2.12
CA LEU A 24 3.54 26.53 3.08
C LEU A 24 3.00 25.09 3.09
N VAL A 25 2.79 24.49 1.91
CA VAL A 25 2.35 23.09 1.77
C VAL A 25 3.40 22.14 2.35
N VAL A 26 4.69 22.36 2.10
CA VAL A 26 5.78 21.55 2.67
C VAL A 26 5.88 21.73 4.19
N VAL A 27 5.68 22.93 4.73
CA VAL A 27 5.68 23.15 6.20
C VAL A 27 4.45 22.53 6.86
N VAL A 28 3.28 22.61 6.23
CA VAL A 28 2.06 21.95 6.71
C VAL A 28 2.20 20.44 6.62
N LEU A 29 2.73 19.90 5.51
CA LEU A 29 3.02 18.46 5.37
C LEU A 29 4.09 18.01 6.37
N LEU A 30 5.17 18.75 6.58
CA LEU A 30 6.16 18.43 7.63
C LEU A 30 5.54 18.50 9.04
N ALA A 31 4.62 19.42 9.31
CA ALA A 31 3.92 19.49 10.61
C ALA A 31 2.90 18.36 10.82
N VAL A 32 2.37 17.78 9.74
CA VAL A 32 1.45 16.64 9.76
C VAL A 32 2.20 15.31 9.79
N PHE A 33 3.30 15.16 9.02
CA PHE A 33 4.07 13.93 8.86
C PHE A 33 5.26 13.76 9.82
N LEU A 34 5.78 14.82 10.45
CA LEU A 34 6.81 14.70 11.52
C LEU A 34 6.20 14.62 12.92
N ARG A 35 5.14 13.83 13.10
CA ARG A 35 4.78 13.40 14.45
C ARG A 35 5.36 12.02 14.68
N PRO A 36 6.49 11.90 15.40
CA PRO A 36 6.80 10.63 16.04
C PRO A 36 5.62 10.34 16.95
N THR A 37 5.00 9.18 16.75
CA THR A 37 4.16 8.56 17.75
C THR A 37 4.84 8.69 19.12
N GLY A 38 4.20 9.39 20.06
CA GLY A 38 4.71 9.59 21.42
C GLY A 38 5.40 10.92 21.76
N GLN A 39 5.47 11.93 20.87
CA GLN A 39 5.93 13.27 21.27
C GLN A 39 4.80 14.15 21.83
N ALA A 40 5.05 14.82 22.95
CA ALA A 40 4.09 15.73 23.55
C ALA A 40 3.91 17.02 22.75
N TYR A 41 2.68 17.55 22.74
CA TYR A 41 2.36 18.84 22.15
C TYR A 41 3.04 19.98 22.92
N THR A 42 3.91 20.72 22.24
CA THR A 42 4.56 21.94 22.77
C THR A 42 3.94 23.24 22.25
N THR A 43 2.90 23.13 21.42
CA THR A 43 2.09 24.25 20.94
C THR A 43 0.62 23.88 21.05
N PRO A 44 -0.29 24.83 21.34
CA PRO A 44 -1.71 24.54 21.43
C PRO A 44 -2.22 23.81 20.18
N PRO A 45 -2.94 22.68 20.32
CA PRO A 45 -3.54 21.98 19.19
C PRO A 45 -4.46 22.90 18.39
N ILE A 46 -4.50 22.70 17.06
CA ILE A 46 -5.48 23.38 16.21
C ILE A 46 -6.78 22.57 16.25
N GLY A 47 -7.73 23.01 17.07
CA GLY A 47 -8.98 22.28 17.32
C GLY A 47 -8.85 21.22 18.42
N PRO A 48 -9.94 20.50 18.72
CA PRO A 48 -9.94 19.45 19.72
C PRO A 48 -9.07 18.27 19.28
N ILE A 49 -8.33 17.68 20.22
CA ILE A 49 -7.64 16.41 20.02
C ILE A 49 -8.68 15.30 20.03
N ASP A 50 -8.84 14.59 18.93
CA ASP A 50 -9.81 13.49 18.82
C ASP A 50 -9.22 12.19 19.39
N LEU A 51 -9.67 11.79 20.58
CA LEU A 51 -9.26 10.55 21.24
C LEU A 51 -10.12 9.34 20.81
N ASN A 52 -11.01 9.49 19.82
CA ASN A 52 -11.65 8.34 19.17
C ASN A 52 -10.73 7.65 18.16
N VAL A 53 -9.71 8.38 17.69
CA VAL A 53 -8.78 7.89 16.65
C VAL A 53 -7.38 7.63 17.19
N THR A 54 -7.09 8.04 18.43
CA THR A 54 -5.84 7.75 19.13
C THR A 54 -6.10 7.37 20.58
N GLU A 55 -5.34 6.40 21.10
CA GLU A 55 -5.42 5.96 22.50
C GLU A 55 -5.12 7.10 23.47
N SER A 56 -4.13 7.93 23.15
CA SER A 56 -3.69 8.98 24.06
C SER A 56 -3.08 10.18 23.34
N ALA A 57 -2.94 11.28 24.10
CA ALA A 57 -2.18 12.45 23.72
C ALA A 57 -1.43 13.02 24.92
N SER A 58 -0.15 13.34 24.73
CA SER A 58 0.68 14.01 25.75
C SER A 58 0.81 15.50 25.45
N ILE A 59 0.69 16.34 26.47
CA ILE A 59 0.75 17.80 26.38
C ILE A 59 1.88 18.29 27.30
N SER A 60 2.78 19.12 26.76
CA SER A 60 3.79 19.78 27.59
C SER A 60 3.18 21.01 28.26
N VAL A 61 2.84 20.87 29.55
CA VAL A 61 2.12 21.89 30.32
C VAL A 61 2.90 23.20 30.52
N GLN A 62 4.21 23.19 30.25
CA GLN A 62 5.05 24.39 30.25
C GLN A 62 4.71 25.34 29.09
N PHE A 63 4.20 24.80 27.98
CA PHE A 63 3.93 25.56 26.75
C PHE A 63 2.43 25.64 26.43
N VAL A 64 1.66 24.66 26.88
CA VAL A 64 0.23 24.55 26.58
C VAL A 64 -0.55 24.37 27.89
N THR A 65 -1.30 25.40 28.26
CA THR A 65 -2.06 25.42 29.53
C THR A 65 -3.55 25.19 29.34
N SER A 66 -4.04 25.15 28.10
CA SER A 66 -5.45 24.87 27.82
C SER A 66 -5.61 24.27 26.43
N TRP A 67 -6.48 23.28 26.30
CA TRP A 67 -6.83 22.65 25.03
C TRP A 67 -8.19 21.95 25.13
N ASP A 68 -8.69 21.52 23.97
CA ASP A 68 -9.91 20.73 23.88
C ASP A 68 -9.56 19.28 23.50
N ILE A 69 -10.34 18.32 24.00
CA ILE A 69 -10.33 16.93 23.55
C ILE A 69 -11.75 16.56 23.09
N SER A 70 -11.85 15.63 22.15
CA SER A 70 -13.11 15.05 21.70
C SER A 70 -13.07 13.54 21.87
N LEU A 71 -14.12 12.94 22.43
CA LEU A 71 -14.29 11.48 22.50
C LEU A 71 -15.76 11.08 22.57
N VAL A 72 -16.06 9.85 22.21
CA VAL A 72 -17.33 9.15 22.42
C VAL A 72 -17.19 8.32 23.69
N PRO A 73 -17.84 8.72 24.81
CA PRO A 73 -17.86 7.94 26.04
C PRO A 73 -18.47 6.55 25.81
N SER A 74 -18.13 5.56 26.63
CA SER A 74 -18.66 4.20 26.52
C SER A 74 -20.19 4.15 26.61
N GLN A 75 -20.82 5.12 27.28
CA GLN A 75 -22.27 5.29 27.34
C GLN A 75 -22.75 6.66 26.83
N GLY A 76 -22.36 7.08 25.64
CA GLY A 76 -22.80 8.39 25.16
C GLY A 76 -22.70 8.67 23.68
N VAL A 77 -23.02 9.93 23.37
CA VAL A 77 -22.68 10.59 22.12
C VAL A 77 -21.36 11.34 22.31
N GLN A 78 -20.67 11.64 21.21
CA GLN A 78 -19.44 12.42 21.20
C GLN A 78 -19.55 13.70 22.05
N ARG A 79 -18.51 13.98 22.84
CA ARG A 79 -18.40 15.16 23.72
C ARG A 79 -17.05 15.83 23.53
N GLU A 80 -17.05 17.15 23.63
CA GLU A 80 -15.85 17.97 23.64
C GLU A 80 -15.58 18.50 25.05
N TYR A 81 -14.42 18.16 25.60
CA TYR A 81 -13.98 18.60 26.92
C TYR A 81 -12.90 19.66 26.78
N HIS A 82 -13.08 20.75 27.51
CA HIS A 82 -12.06 21.77 27.66
C HIS A 82 -11.25 21.50 28.92
N ILE A 83 -9.94 21.29 28.77
CA ILE A 83 -9.00 21.07 29.85
C ILE A 83 -8.14 22.31 30.02
N GLU A 84 -8.08 22.83 31.24
CA GLU A 84 -7.19 23.90 31.66
C GLU A 84 -6.24 23.37 32.74
N VAL A 85 -4.97 23.73 32.67
CA VAL A 85 -3.96 23.42 33.68
C VAL A 85 -3.21 24.67 34.10
N PHE A 86 -2.92 24.76 35.38
CA PHE A 86 -2.18 25.87 35.98
C PHE A 86 -1.03 25.31 36.81
N PRO A 87 0.21 25.85 36.66
CA PRO A 87 1.32 25.47 37.52
C PRO A 87 0.95 25.74 39.00
N PHE A 88 1.27 24.82 39.90
CA PHE A 88 1.07 25.04 41.33
C PHE A 88 2.24 25.88 41.87
N GLU A 89 1.96 27.12 42.29
CA GLU A 89 2.93 28.23 42.52
C GLU A 89 4.03 27.98 43.58
N ASP A 90 4.13 26.80 44.19
CA ASP A 90 5.04 26.56 45.34
C ASP A 90 5.79 25.21 45.27
N THR A 91 5.83 24.58 44.09
CA THR A 91 6.58 23.31 43.87
C THR A 91 7.39 23.36 42.58
N ASP A 92 8.49 22.61 42.51
CA ASP A 92 9.41 22.48 41.36
C ASP A 92 8.74 21.80 40.14
N TYR A 93 7.59 22.31 39.68
CA TYR A 93 6.73 21.76 38.62
C TYR A 93 6.25 20.32 38.84
N SER A 94 6.44 19.75 40.02
CA SER A 94 6.00 18.39 40.35
C SER A 94 4.48 18.24 40.49
N MET A 95 3.74 19.34 40.51
CA MET A 95 2.29 19.37 40.62
C MET A 95 1.65 20.48 39.78
N ILE A 96 0.44 20.22 39.30
CA ILE A 96 -0.41 21.17 38.58
C ILE A 96 -1.82 21.16 39.17
N ASN A 97 -2.50 22.29 39.09
CA ASN A 97 -3.96 22.33 39.19
C ASN A 97 -4.53 22.03 37.81
N TYR A 98 -5.56 21.19 37.75
CA TYR A 98 -6.31 20.95 36.52
C TYR A 98 -7.78 21.33 36.71
N SER A 99 -8.44 21.73 35.63
CA SER A 99 -9.88 21.99 35.54
C SER A 99 -10.39 21.42 34.22
N VAL A 100 -11.41 20.58 34.27
CA VAL A 100 -12.07 20.02 33.08
C VAL A 100 -13.50 20.54 33.03
N SER A 101 -13.92 21.02 31.87
CA SER A 101 -15.27 21.55 31.64
C SER A 101 -15.89 21.00 30.34
N LEU A 102 -17.22 20.92 30.32
CA LEU A 102 -18.01 20.53 29.14
C LEU A 102 -19.03 21.63 28.88
N SER A 103 -19.02 22.20 27.67
CA SER A 103 -19.89 23.32 27.29
C SER A 103 -19.85 24.49 28.30
N GLY A 104 -18.66 24.80 28.82
CA GLY A 104 -18.42 25.86 29.81
C GLY A 104 -18.86 25.55 31.24
N THR A 105 -19.46 24.37 31.49
CA THR A 105 -19.76 23.91 32.85
C THR A 105 -18.55 23.16 33.39
N ARG A 106 -17.96 23.65 34.48
CA ARG A 106 -16.85 22.97 35.16
C ARG A 106 -17.35 21.68 35.81
N LEU A 107 -16.61 20.60 35.58
CA LEU A 107 -16.97 19.24 35.99
C LEU A 107 -16.03 18.73 37.06
N PHE A 108 -14.73 18.87 36.81
CA PHE A 108 -13.67 18.36 37.65
C PHE A 108 -12.65 19.47 37.87
N GLU A 109 -12.13 19.55 39.09
CA GLU A 109 -10.98 20.36 39.43
C GLU A 109 -10.19 19.67 40.53
N GLY A 110 -8.87 19.83 40.51
CA GLY A 110 -8.02 19.19 41.51
C GLY A 110 -6.54 19.39 41.25
N LEU A 111 -5.74 18.61 41.97
CA LEU A 111 -4.29 18.57 41.84
C LEU A 111 -3.83 17.26 41.21
N LEU A 112 -2.89 17.35 40.29
CA LEU A 112 -2.21 16.22 39.65
C LEU A 112 -0.71 16.32 39.86
N GLY A 113 -0.04 15.17 40.02
CA GLY A 113 1.42 15.10 40.08
C GLY A 113 1.98 13.99 40.96
N ASN A 114 3.23 13.63 40.68
CA ASN A 114 3.95 12.50 41.29
C ASN A 114 4.18 12.62 42.81
N GLY A 115 4.09 13.83 43.38
CA GLY A 115 4.25 14.07 44.81
C GLY A 115 3.04 13.67 45.66
N LEU A 116 1.91 13.32 45.03
CA LEU A 116 0.65 13.03 45.70
C LEU A 116 0.47 11.51 45.85
N ARG A 117 0.06 11.06 47.04
CA ARG A 117 -0.11 9.64 47.36
C ARG A 117 -1.19 8.92 46.54
N THR A 118 -2.06 9.65 45.85
CA THR A 118 -3.26 9.11 45.19
C THR A 118 -3.57 9.73 43.83
N SER A 119 -2.66 10.47 43.17
CA SER A 119 -2.99 11.20 41.93
C SER A 119 -1.98 11.03 40.80
N GLY A 120 -1.46 9.82 40.63
CA GLY A 120 -0.77 9.49 39.38
C GLY A 120 -1.73 9.56 38.20
N ASN A 121 -2.97 9.06 38.40
CA ASN A 121 -4.00 8.91 37.38
C ASN A 121 -5.36 9.35 37.94
N ILE A 122 -6.08 10.23 37.22
CA ILE A 122 -7.46 10.60 37.56
C ILE A 122 -8.39 10.17 36.42
N TYR A 123 -9.42 9.43 36.77
CA TYR A 123 -10.49 9.01 35.87
C TYR A 123 -11.56 10.12 35.80
N LEU A 124 -11.83 10.64 34.60
CA LEU A 124 -12.81 11.72 34.37
C LEU A 124 -14.18 11.12 34.04
N ASP A 125 -14.89 10.63 35.05
CA ASP A 125 -16.06 9.76 34.82
C ASP A 125 -17.38 10.54 34.79
N PHE A 126 -18.20 10.30 33.77
CA PHE A 126 -19.61 10.73 33.71
C PHE A 126 -20.62 9.60 33.97
N ASP A 127 -20.16 8.35 33.99
CA ASP A 127 -20.95 7.17 34.25
C ASP A 127 -20.18 6.18 35.16
N ASN A 128 -20.55 4.89 35.17
CA ASN A 128 -19.93 3.89 36.05
C ASN A 128 -18.67 3.23 35.44
N VAL A 129 -18.29 3.61 34.22
CA VAL A 129 -17.14 3.09 33.47
C VAL A 129 -16.18 4.24 33.19
N PRO A 130 -14.93 4.17 33.66
CA PRO A 130 -13.98 5.24 33.41
C PRO A 130 -13.52 5.23 31.95
N ASP A 131 -13.79 6.32 31.23
CA ASP A 131 -13.46 6.45 29.81
C ASP A 131 -12.16 7.24 29.56
N ILE A 132 -11.78 8.14 30.48
CA ILE A 132 -10.63 9.04 30.29
C ILE A 132 -9.73 9.02 31.52
N GLU A 133 -8.43 8.88 31.32
CA GLU A 133 -7.38 8.98 32.32
C GLU A 133 -6.52 10.23 32.09
N LEU A 134 -6.36 11.06 33.13
CA LEU A 134 -5.35 12.12 33.17
C LEU A 134 -4.18 11.69 34.04
N SER A 135 -2.95 11.77 33.52
CA SER A 135 -1.73 11.51 34.29
C SER A 135 -0.69 12.60 34.06
N TYR A 136 0.06 12.97 35.10
CA TYR A 136 1.08 14.02 35.05
C TYR A 136 2.39 13.57 35.67
N ASP A 137 3.48 13.58 34.90
CA ASP A 137 4.77 13.05 35.32
C ASP A 137 5.76 14.11 35.86
N GLY A 138 5.37 15.39 35.86
CA GLY A 138 6.22 16.53 36.23
C GLY A 138 6.69 17.37 35.04
N SER A 139 6.48 16.90 33.82
CA SER A 139 6.74 17.64 32.58
C SER A 139 5.58 17.60 31.59
N GLU A 140 4.93 16.44 31.49
CA GLU A 140 3.91 16.16 30.49
C GLU A 140 2.63 15.71 31.18
N LEU A 141 1.50 16.26 30.73
CA LEU A 141 0.20 15.72 31.05
C LEU A 141 -0.24 14.82 29.90
N THR A 142 -0.47 13.55 30.19
CA THR A 142 -1.08 12.61 29.25
C THR A 142 -2.56 12.51 29.52
N VAL A 143 -3.34 12.61 28.44
CA VAL A 143 -4.77 12.29 28.40
C VAL A 143 -4.91 10.99 27.63
N ARG A 144 -5.50 9.97 28.23
CA ARG A 144 -5.70 8.66 27.61
C ARG A 144 -7.18 8.30 27.58
N ASN A 145 -7.67 7.82 26.44
CA ASN A 145 -8.97 7.18 26.31
C ASN A 145 -8.80 5.69 26.67
N ILE A 146 -9.36 5.30 27.81
CA ILE A 146 -9.20 3.94 28.39
C ILE A 146 -10.05 2.92 27.63
N VAL A 147 -11.12 3.40 26.99
CA VAL A 147 -12.01 2.58 26.17
C VAL A 147 -11.68 2.70 24.68
N TYR A 148 -10.50 3.23 24.35
CA TYR A 148 -9.99 3.20 22.98
C TYR A 148 -9.78 1.76 22.55
N ASP A 149 -10.34 1.44 21.39
CA ASP A 149 -10.09 0.20 20.68
C ASP A 149 -9.28 0.57 19.44
N GLU A 150 -8.11 -0.07 19.28
CA GLU A 150 -7.24 0.18 18.14
C GLU A 150 -8.00 -0.19 16.85
N PRO A 151 -8.05 0.69 15.83
CA PRO A 151 -8.78 0.39 14.61
C PRO A 151 -8.29 -0.92 14.02
N SER A 152 -9.20 -1.87 13.84
CA SER A 152 -8.86 -3.11 13.16
C SER A 152 -8.71 -2.85 11.67
N ALA A 153 -7.72 -3.51 11.04
CA ALA A 153 -7.61 -3.57 9.59
C ALA A 153 -8.98 -3.99 8.99
N ALA A 154 -9.43 -3.28 7.98
CA ALA A 154 -10.74 -3.51 7.40
C ALA A 154 -10.77 -4.82 6.63
N ILE A 155 -11.86 -5.58 6.71
CA ILE A 155 -12.05 -6.78 5.92
C ILE A 155 -12.84 -6.40 4.67
N ILE A 156 -12.17 -6.42 3.51
CA ILE A 156 -12.77 -6.11 2.20
C ILE A 156 -13.17 -7.42 1.52
N SER A 157 -14.43 -7.58 1.12
CA SER A 157 -14.97 -8.76 0.44
C SER A 157 -15.76 -8.39 -0.80
N LEU A 158 -15.69 -9.22 -1.84
CA LEU A 158 -16.52 -9.10 -3.04
C LEU A 158 -17.69 -10.08 -2.95
N LEU A 159 -18.89 -9.61 -3.28
CA LEU A 159 -20.12 -10.38 -3.31
C LEU A 159 -20.74 -10.31 -4.71
N ASP A 160 -21.45 -11.36 -5.09
CA ASP A 160 -22.35 -11.31 -6.23
C ASP A 160 -23.61 -10.49 -5.90
N ILE A 161 -24.43 -10.18 -6.90
CA ILE A 161 -25.65 -9.36 -6.75
C ILE A 161 -26.70 -9.98 -5.83
N ASP A 162 -26.62 -11.28 -5.57
CA ASP A 162 -27.49 -11.98 -4.61
C ASP A 162 -26.94 -11.99 -3.17
N GLY A 163 -25.77 -11.36 -2.96
CA GLY A 163 -25.09 -11.27 -1.67
C GLY A 163 -24.17 -12.45 -1.37
N THR A 164 -24.02 -13.42 -2.28
CA THR A 164 -23.13 -14.56 -2.07
C THR A 164 -21.66 -14.14 -2.20
N PRO A 165 -20.75 -14.56 -1.29
CA PRO A 165 -19.34 -14.25 -1.42
C PRO A 165 -18.73 -14.80 -2.70
N VAL A 166 -17.91 -13.98 -3.37
CA VAL A 166 -17.06 -14.40 -4.47
C VAL A 166 -15.75 -14.92 -3.85
N GLU A 167 -15.63 -16.24 -3.76
CA GLU A 167 -14.45 -16.90 -3.14
C GLU A 167 -13.22 -16.92 -4.06
N SER A 168 -13.41 -16.73 -5.36
CA SER A 168 -12.31 -16.72 -6.33
C SER A 168 -11.68 -15.33 -6.39
N GLU A 169 -10.36 -15.29 -6.19
CA GLU A 169 -9.50 -14.13 -6.44
C GLU A 169 -9.59 -13.63 -7.90
N LEU A 170 -9.91 -14.54 -8.82
CA LEU A 170 -10.09 -14.26 -10.24
C LEU A 170 -11.52 -14.56 -10.69
N SER A 171 -12.27 -13.54 -11.09
CA SER A 171 -13.61 -13.67 -11.65
C SER A 171 -13.57 -13.71 -13.17
N ALA A 172 -13.92 -14.85 -13.77
CA ALA A 172 -14.08 -14.95 -15.22
C ALA A 172 -15.37 -14.24 -15.68
N VAL A 173 -15.25 -13.38 -16.69
CA VAL A 173 -16.33 -12.54 -17.21
C VAL A 173 -16.30 -12.54 -18.75
N SER A 174 -17.46 -12.41 -19.40
CA SER A 174 -17.49 -12.31 -20.86
C SER A 174 -17.15 -10.89 -21.32
N PRO A 175 -16.57 -10.73 -22.52
CA PRO A 175 -16.50 -9.42 -23.17
C PRO A 175 -17.91 -8.83 -23.33
N ASP A 176 -18.03 -7.50 -23.26
CA ASP A 176 -19.28 -6.73 -23.41
C ASP A 176 -20.36 -6.95 -22.33
N ASP A 177 -20.17 -7.88 -21.38
CA ASP A 177 -21.09 -8.07 -20.26
C ASP A 177 -20.93 -6.94 -19.24
N VAL A 178 -22.06 -6.39 -18.77
CA VAL A 178 -22.06 -5.49 -17.60
C VAL A 178 -21.78 -6.34 -16.37
N ILE A 179 -20.67 -6.05 -15.72
CA ILE A 179 -20.31 -6.67 -14.44
C ILE A 179 -21.02 -5.86 -13.36
N GLU A 180 -21.77 -6.55 -12.50
CA GLU A 180 -22.40 -5.98 -11.32
C GLU A 180 -22.00 -6.81 -10.10
N ARG A 181 -21.43 -6.16 -9.08
CA ARG A 181 -20.97 -6.79 -7.84
C ARG A 181 -21.27 -5.88 -6.65
N TYR A 182 -21.23 -6.45 -5.46
CA TYR A 182 -21.15 -5.66 -4.23
C TYR A 182 -19.78 -5.80 -3.59
N VAL A 183 -19.27 -4.70 -3.05
CA VAL A 183 -18.08 -4.68 -2.22
C VAL A 183 -18.51 -4.38 -0.79
N LYS A 184 -18.26 -5.33 0.10
CA LYS A 184 -18.55 -5.21 1.53
C LYS A 184 -17.26 -4.95 2.28
N VAL A 185 -17.22 -3.88 3.07
CA VAL A 185 -16.07 -3.52 3.91
C VAL A 185 -16.50 -3.55 5.37
N GLU A 186 -15.92 -4.46 6.16
CA GLU A 186 -16.23 -4.63 7.58
C GLU A 186 -15.11 -4.02 8.43
N SER A 187 -15.48 -3.14 9.36
CA SER A 187 -14.55 -2.40 10.22
C SER A 187 -15.27 -1.79 11.41
N THR A 188 -14.53 -1.44 12.47
CA THR A 188 -15.06 -0.64 13.58
C THR A 188 -13.97 0.32 14.04
N PRO A 189 -14.11 1.65 13.80
CA PRO A 189 -15.24 2.36 13.20
C PRO A 189 -15.41 2.12 11.68
N LEU A 190 -16.48 2.68 11.09
CA LEU A 190 -16.78 2.54 9.66
C LEU A 190 -15.66 3.15 8.79
N ALA A 191 -15.18 2.37 7.82
CA ALA A 191 -14.19 2.81 6.85
C ALA A 191 -14.75 3.81 5.82
N THR A 192 -13.88 4.71 5.34
CA THR A 192 -14.08 5.40 4.05
C THR A 192 -13.57 4.49 2.93
N VAL A 193 -14.41 4.23 1.92
CA VAL A 193 -14.09 3.25 0.87
C VAL A 193 -13.99 3.92 -0.49
N THR A 194 -12.87 3.68 -1.18
CA THR A 194 -12.60 4.14 -2.56
C THR A 194 -12.14 2.97 -3.42
N ALA A 195 -12.22 3.12 -4.75
CA ALA A 195 -11.82 2.10 -5.69
C ALA A 195 -11.13 2.70 -6.93
N TYR A 196 -10.14 1.99 -7.46
CA TYR A 196 -9.28 2.43 -8.57
C TYR A 196 -9.15 1.34 -9.63
N LYS A 197 -8.98 1.78 -10.89
CA LYS A 197 -8.59 0.91 -12.01
C LYS A 197 -7.09 0.64 -11.95
N ASN A 198 -6.62 -0.34 -12.74
CA ASN A 198 -5.21 -0.71 -12.85
C ASN A 198 -4.26 0.46 -13.18
N ASP A 199 -4.73 1.49 -13.89
CA ASP A 199 -3.94 2.67 -14.24
C ASP A 199 -3.90 3.75 -13.14
N GLY A 200 -4.49 3.48 -11.98
CA GLY A 200 -4.63 4.40 -10.85
C GLY A 200 -5.77 5.40 -10.99
N THR A 201 -6.60 5.30 -12.04
CA THR A 201 -7.79 6.14 -12.18
C THR A 201 -8.86 5.71 -11.19
N GLN A 202 -9.33 6.65 -10.36
CA GLN A 202 -10.43 6.39 -9.41
C GLN A 202 -11.73 6.09 -10.17
N LEU A 203 -12.49 5.08 -9.72
CA LEU A 203 -13.83 4.78 -10.22
C LEU A 203 -14.79 5.94 -9.94
N SER A 204 -15.66 6.24 -10.91
CA SER A 204 -16.68 7.28 -10.77
C SER A 204 -17.83 6.84 -9.86
N ASP A 205 -18.63 7.79 -9.35
CA ASP A 205 -19.84 7.52 -8.56
C ASP A 205 -20.89 6.69 -9.33
N SER A 206 -20.78 6.53 -10.65
CA SER A 206 -21.63 5.62 -11.42
C SER A 206 -21.07 4.20 -11.53
N GLU A 207 -19.75 4.04 -11.37
CA GLU A 207 -19.06 2.74 -11.41
C GLU A 207 -18.91 2.16 -9.99
N PHE A 208 -18.80 3.00 -8.96
CA PHE A 208 -18.63 2.61 -7.57
C PHE A 208 -19.50 3.48 -6.65
N TYR A 209 -20.66 2.97 -6.25
CA TYR A 209 -21.73 3.78 -5.63
C TYR A 209 -22.20 3.21 -4.29
N ASP A 210 -22.78 4.06 -3.44
CA ASP A 210 -23.37 3.62 -2.18
C ASP A 210 -24.65 2.81 -2.39
N ILE A 211 -24.72 1.63 -1.75
CA ILE A 211 -25.96 0.87 -1.66
C ILE A 211 -26.77 1.41 -0.48
N THR A 212 -27.99 1.84 -0.74
CA THR A 212 -28.91 2.25 0.33
C THR A 212 -29.51 1.01 0.99
N GLU A 213 -29.05 0.70 2.20
CA GLU A 213 -29.66 -0.31 3.07
C GLU A 213 -30.86 0.31 3.80
N ASP A 214 -31.90 -0.50 4.06
CA ASP A 214 -33.10 -0.06 4.81
C ASP A 214 -32.73 0.41 6.23
N GLU A 215 -31.72 -0.23 6.83
CA GLU A 215 -31.10 0.16 8.10
C GLU A 215 -29.58 0.22 7.92
N PRO A 216 -28.95 1.40 8.01
CA PRO A 216 -27.51 1.53 7.83
C PRO A 216 -26.76 0.81 8.96
N SER A 217 -25.80 -0.03 8.58
CA SER A 217 -24.92 -0.71 9.52
C SER A 217 -23.88 0.23 10.11
N THR A 218 -23.56 0.04 11.38
CA THR A 218 -22.41 0.69 12.03
C THR A 218 -21.14 -0.17 11.96
N ALA A 219 -21.24 -1.38 11.39
CA ALA A 219 -20.15 -2.36 11.35
C ALA A 219 -19.63 -2.64 9.92
N HIS A 220 -20.32 -2.14 8.89
CA HIS A 220 -19.88 -2.31 7.51
C HIS A 220 -20.34 -1.18 6.59
N VAL A 221 -19.63 -1.03 5.49
CA VAL A 221 -20.01 -0.23 4.33
C VAL A 221 -20.26 -1.17 3.15
N LEU A 222 -21.36 -0.95 2.42
CA LEU A 222 -21.71 -1.72 1.22
C LEU A 222 -21.73 -0.80 -0.02
N LYS A 223 -20.89 -1.13 -1.00
CA LYS A 223 -20.77 -0.40 -2.27
C LYS A 223 -21.19 -1.27 -3.44
N GLY A 224 -21.86 -0.70 -4.43
CA GLY A 224 -22.11 -1.31 -5.73
C GLY A 224 -20.94 -1.05 -6.66
N LEU A 225 -20.43 -2.09 -7.31
CA LEU A 225 -19.42 -2.02 -8.36
C LEU A 225 -20.08 -2.37 -9.68
N THR A 226 -20.00 -1.48 -10.66
CA THR A 226 -20.47 -1.74 -12.02
C THR A 226 -19.51 -1.21 -13.08
N PHE A 227 -19.17 -2.06 -14.04
CA PHE A 227 -18.42 -1.64 -15.23
C PHE A 227 -18.63 -2.65 -16.36
N THR A 228 -18.34 -2.23 -17.59
CA THR A 228 -18.32 -3.11 -18.76
C THR A 228 -16.89 -3.15 -19.30
N PRO A 229 -16.26 -4.33 -19.39
CA PRO A 229 -14.99 -4.47 -20.08
C PRO A 229 -15.07 -3.98 -21.52
N ASP A 230 -14.10 -3.18 -21.95
CA ASP A 230 -14.02 -2.63 -23.31
C ASP A 230 -13.15 -3.46 -24.27
N ASP A 231 -12.26 -4.29 -23.72
CA ASP A 231 -11.42 -5.24 -24.45
C ASP A 231 -11.19 -6.55 -23.67
N VAL A 232 -10.63 -7.55 -24.36
CA VAL A 232 -10.10 -8.79 -23.78
C VAL A 232 -8.85 -8.48 -22.95
N GLY A 233 -8.77 -9.03 -21.75
CA GLY A 233 -7.69 -8.71 -20.81
C GLY A 233 -8.05 -9.02 -19.36
N VAL A 234 -7.19 -8.57 -18.45
CA VAL A 234 -7.47 -8.59 -17.01
C VAL A 234 -7.79 -7.17 -16.54
N TYR A 235 -8.88 -7.03 -15.78
CA TYR A 235 -9.26 -5.78 -15.14
C TYR A 235 -9.00 -5.91 -13.66
N ARG A 236 -8.05 -5.14 -13.15
CA ARG A 236 -7.77 -5.00 -11.72
C ARG A 236 -8.55 -3.83 -11.16
N ILE A 237 -9.39 -4.10 -10.16
CA ILE A 237 -10.07 -3.09 -9.36
C ILE A 237 -9.47 -3.14 -7.95
N THR A 238 -8.73 -2.10 -7.60
CA THR A 238 -8.11 -1.96 -6.28
C THR A 238 -9.07 -1.21 -5.38
N VAL A 239 -9.50 -1.82 -4.28
CA VAL A 239 -10.35 -1.19 -3.27
C VAL A 239 -9.51 -0.82 -2.06
N ILE A 240 -9.60 0.44 -1.64
CA ILE A 240 -8.92 0.96 -0.45
C ILE A 240 -9.97 1.35 0.58
N ALA A 241 -9.82 0.79 1.78
CA ALA A 241 -10.62 1.09 2.96
C ALA A 241 -9.75 1.82 3.99
N ASP A 242 -10.09 3.06 4.28
CA ASP A 242 -9.42 3.90 5.28
C ASP A 242 -10.24 3.92 6.58
N VAL A 243 -9.69 3.36 7.65
CA VAL A 243 -10.25 3.44 9.01
C VAL A 243 -9.37 4.36 9.86
N ASN A 244 -9.76 5.64 9.97
CA ASN A 244 -9.06 6.64 10.78
C ASN A 244 -7.59 6.87 10.43
N GLY A 245 -7.22 6.73 9.16
CA GLY A 245 -5.85 6.87 8.65
C GLY A 245 -5.12 5.54 8.46
N GLU A 246 -5.70 4.42 8.89
CA GLU A 246 -5.18 3.08 8.61
C GLU A 246 -5.82 2.55 7.32
N GLU A 247 -5.02 2.39 6.27
CA GLU A 247 -5.48 1.91 4.97
C GLU A 247 -5.36 0.39 4.86
N THR A 248 -6.43 -0.26 4.42
CA THR A 248 -6.40 -1.64 3.96
C THR A 248 -6.72 -1.68 2.47
N GLU A 249 -5.88 -2.36 1.69
CA GLU A 249 -6.01 -2.48 0.24
C GLU A 249 -6.37 -3.92 -0.15
N ARG A 250 -7.27 -4.08 -1.13
CA ARG A 250 -7.55 -5.38 -1.75
C ARG A 250 -7.80 -5.25 -3.25
N ASP A 251 -7.11 -6.09 -4.01
CA ASP A 251 -7.33 -6.22 -5.45
C ASP A 251 -8.43 -7.23 -5.78
N PHE A 252 -9.29 -6.89 -6.74
CA PHE A 252 -10.22 -7.81 -7.38
C PHE A 252 -9.90 -7.91 -8.87
N LEU A 253 -9.68 -9.14 -9.34
CA LEU A 253 -9.27 -9.40 -10.72
C LEU A 253 -10.43 -9.98 -11.53
N PHE A 254 -10.72 -9.35 -12.66
CA PHE A 254 -11.74 -9.81 -13.60
C PHE A 254 -11.07 -10.21 -14.92
N SER A 255 -11.10 -11.50 -15.24
CA SER A 255 -10.51 -12.08 -16.45
C SER A 255 -11.52 -12.09 -17.59
N VAL A 256 -11.21 -11.40 -18.68
CA VAL A 256 -11.98 -11.35 -19.93
C VAL A 256 -11.21 -12.09 -21.02
N GLY A 257 -11.87 -13.02 -21.73
CA GLY A 257 -11.27 -13.76 -22.84
C GLY A 257 -10.06 -14.62 -22.47
N SER A 258 -10.11 -15.24 -21.29
CA SER A 258 -9.12 -16.18 -20.74
C SER A 258 -7.77 -15.58 -20.33
N ILE A 259 -7.60 -14.27 -20.42
CA ILE A 259 -6.39 -13.58 -19.91
C ILE A 259 -6.53 -13.33 -18.41
N VAL A 260 -5.56 -13.82 -17.63
CA VAL A 260 -5.58 -13.75 -16.16
C VAL A 260 -4.53 -12.77 -15.59
N ALA A 261 -3.47 -12.48 -16.35
CA ALA A 261 -2.51 -11.43 -16.02
C ALA A 261 -1.94 -10.78 -17.29
N THR A 262 -1.61 -9.50 -17.21
CA THR A 262 -0.82 -8.79 -18.22
C THR A 262 0.17 -7.85 -17.57
N LEU A 263 1.34 -7.69 -18.19
CA LEU A 263 2.28 -6.61 -17.89
C LEU A 263 2.49 -5.81 -19.18
N GLN A 264 1.96 -4.59 -19.21
CA GLN A 264 2.08 -3.68 -20.34
C GLN A 264 2.56 -2.31 -19.87
N GLU A 265 3.83 -2.27 -19.46
CA GLU A 265 4.48 -1.06 -18.98
C GLU A 265 5.70 -0.71 -19.84
N ASP A 266 5.97 0.59 -19.97
CA ASP A 266 7.16 1.06 -20.66
C ASP A 266 8.43 0.51 -19.99
N ASN A 267 9.38 0.04 -20.81
CA ASN A 267 10.66 -0.53 -20.37
C ASN A 267 10.52 -1.86 -19.60
N PHE A 268 9.44 -2.59 -19.85
CA PHE A 268 9.34 -4.01 -19.51
C PHE A 268 8.92 -4.81 -20.75
N PRO A 269 9.30 -6.09 -20.83
CA PRO A 269 8.71 -7.01 -21.81
C PRO A 269 7.21 -7.12 -21.60
N LEU A 270 6.45 -7.13 -22.70
CA LEU A 270 5.02 -7.42 -22.62
C LEU A 270 4.86 -8.88 -22.17
N MET A 271 4.13 -9.08 -21.08
CA MET A 271 3.77 -10.40 -20.57
C MET A 271 2.26 -10.58 -20.62
N THR A 272 1.82 -11.79 -20.96
CA THR A 272 0.43 -12.21 -20.87
C THR A 272 0.37 -13.63 -20.32
N LEU A 273 -0.43 -13.83 -19.27
CA LEU A 273 -0.76 -15.15 -18.72
C LEU A 273 -2.21 -15.47 -19.09
N THR A 274 -2.41 -16.60 -19.76
CA THR A 274 -3.71 -17.04 -20.28
C THR A 274 -4.09 -18.36 -19.63
N LYS A 275 -5.33 -18.49 -19.16
CA LYS A 275 -5.89 -19.76 -18.72
C LYS A 275 -6.32 -20.58 -19.94
N VAL A 276 -5.84 -21.81 -20.04
CA VAL A 276 -6.17 -22.71 -21.16
C VAL A 276 -7.57 -23.29 -20.94
N GLU A 277 -8.51 -22.91 -21.81
CA GLU A 277 -9.89 -23.42 -21.76
C GLU A 277 -9.93 -24.93 -22.04
N GLN A 278 -10.86 -25.63 -21.37
CA GLN A 278 -11.17 -27.06 -21.59
C GLN A 278 -10.11 -28.06 -21.11
N ALA A 279 -9.10 -27.60 -20.36
CA ALA A 279 -8.20 -28.49 -19.64
C ALA A 279 -8.94 -29.25 -18.51
N THR A 280 -8.51 -30.48 -18.23
CA THR A 280 -9.09 -31.30 -17.12
C THR A 280 -8.70 -30.75 -15.75
N TYR A 281 -7.62 -29.97 -15.70
CA TYR A 281 -7.08 -29.26 -14.55
C TYR A 281 -6.82 -27.81 -14.96
N ASP A 282 -6.66 -26.90 -14.01
CA ASP A 282 -6.23 -25.54 -14.34
C ASP A 282 -4.86 -25.60 -15.04
N GLN A 283 -4.83 -25.14 -16.29
CA GLN A 283 -3.63 -25.05 -17.11
C GLN A 283 -3.49 -23.61 -17.58
N TYR A 284 -2.25 -23.14 -17.66
CA TYR A 284 -1.94 -21.77 -18.04
C TYR A 284 -0.85 -21.75 -19.11
N GLU A 285 -0.90 -20.74 -19.97
CA GLU A 285 0.12 -20.42 -20.94
C GLU A 285 0.65 -19.02 -20.66
N ILE A 286 1.97 -18.87 -20.67
CA ILE A 286 2.63 -17.56 -20.55
C ILE A 286 3.24 -17.17 -21.89
N THR A 287 2.98 -15.93 -22.28
CA THR A 287 3.57 -15.31 -23.46
C THR A 287 4.43 -14.12 -23.04
N PHE A 288 5.66 -14.08 -23.54
CA PHE A 288 6.50 -12.89 -23.46
C PHE A 288 6.77 -12.33 -24.85
N ASN A 289 6.86 -11.00 -24.94
CA ASN A 289 7.30 -10.28 -26.13
C ASN A 289 8.35 -9.22 -25.74
N PHE A 290 9.55 -9.42 -26.24
CA PHE A 290 10.74 -8.63 -26.00
C PHE A 290 11.04 -7.74 -27.20
N THR A 291 11.41 -6.49 -26.91
CA THR A 291 11.72 -5.49 -27.93
C THR A 291 13.23 -5.39 -28.16
N GLY A 292 13.62 -5.28 -29.42
CA GLY A 292 15.00 -5.09 -29.88
C GLY A 292 15.55 -3.69 -29.62
N GLY A 293 16.85 -3.53 -29.82
CA GLY A 293 17.54 -2.26 -29.61
C GLY A 293 17.85 -1.92 -28.14
N LEU A 294 17.34 -2.72 -27.20
CA LEU A 294 17.64 -2.62 -25.77
C LEU A 294 18.86 -3.47 -25.40
N ARG A 295 19.68 -3.01 -24.44
CA ARG A 295 20.92 -3.73 -24.06
C ARG A 295 20.61 -5.01 -23.29
N MET A 296 19.66 -4.94 -22.36
CA MET A 296 19.12 -6.06 -21.58
C MET A 296 17.70 -5.71 -21.13
N GLN A 297 16.84 -6.72 -21.06
CA GLN A 297 15.47 -6.60 -20.57
C GLN A 297 15.28 -7.53 -19.37
N ALA A 298 14.80 -6.99 -18.26
CA ALA A 298 14.55 -7.76 -17.04
C ALA A 298 13.13 -8.34 -17.05
N PHE A 299 12.96 -9.57 -16.59
CA PHE A 299 11.66 -10.24 -16.53
C PHE A 299 11.68 -11.40 -15.53
N SER A 300 10.51 -11.81 -15.05
CA SER A 300 10.31 -13.05 -14.31
C SER A 300 9.08 -13.76 -14.85
N PRO A 301 9.12 -15.06 -15.16
CA PRO A 301 7.90 -15.75 -15.52
C PRO A 301 6.99 -15.86 -14.29
N SER A 302 5.68 -15.82 -14.50
CA SER A 302 4.67 -16.05 -13.44
C SER A 302 4.48 -17.53 -13.08
N CYS A 303 5.13 -18.42 -13.82
CA CYS A 303 4.97 -19.86 -13.72
C CYS A 303 6.26 -20.55 -14.22
N ASP A 304 6.50 -21.81 -13.86
CA ASP A 304 7.67 -22.55 -14.31
C ASP A 304 7.59 -22.82 -15.83
N VAL A 305 8.55 -22.29 -16.58
CA VAL A 305 8.63 -22.44 -18.05
C VAL A 305 9.69 -23.45 -18.43
N GLY A 306 9.31 -24.37 -19.30
CA GLY A 306 10.14 -25.52 -19.69
C GLY A 306 11.21 -25.21 -20.72
N ARG A 307 11.92 -26.27 -21.11
CA ARG A 307 13.06 -26.22 -22.03
C ARG A 307 12.71 -25.96 -23.49
N SER A 308 11.45 -26.12 -23.89
CA SER A 308 11.01 -26.06 -25.28
C SER A 308 11.37 -24.74 -25.97
N VAL A 309 11.25 -23.59 -25.30
CA VAL A 309 11.67 -22.29 -25.86
C VAL A 309 13.17 -22.14 -25.96
N ILE A 310 13.88 -22.41 -24.86
CA ILE A 310 15.33 -22.12 -24.77
C ILE A 310 16.14 -23.00 -25.73
N GLY A 311 15.61 -24.17 -26.10
CA GLY A 311 16.20 -25.06 -27.11
C GLY A 311 15.70 -24.88 -28.55
N SER A 312 14.87 -23.87 -28.83
CA SER A 312 14.30 -23.66 -30.17
C SER A 312 15.27 -22.95 -31.12
N THR A 313 15.17 -23.23 -32.43
CA THR A 313 15.97 -22.52 -33.44
C THR A 313 15.70 -21.01 -33.43
N ASP A 314 14.46 -20.58 -33.20
CA ASP A 314 14.11 -19.15 -33.17
C ASP A 314 14.80 -18.43 -32.00
N PHE A 315 14.84 -19.07 -30.82
CA PHE A 315 15.60 -18.59 -29.68
C PHE A 315 17.09 -18.49 -30.00
N GLU A 316 17.69 -19.57 -30.50
CA GLU A 316 19.12 -19.59 -30.87
C GLU A 316 19.46 -18.54 -31.91
N ASP A 317 18.56 -18.24 -32.85
CA ASP A 317 18.77 -17.27 -33.92
C ASP A 317 18.66 -15.81 -33.41
N LYS A 318 17.74 -15.52 -32.50
CA LYS A 318 17.40 -14.15 -32.09
C LYS A 318 17.97 -13.71 -30.75
N VAL A 319 18.24 -14.64 -29.84
CA VAL A 319 18.67 -14.34 -28.48
C VAL A 319 20.18 -14.48 -28.36
N LYS A 320 20.84 -13.45 -27.80
CA LYS A 320 22.28 -13.48 -27.50
C LYS A 320 22.54 -14.24 -26.19
N GLY A 321 21.66 -14.10 -25.21
CA GLY A 321 21.73 -14.86 -23.96
C GLY A 321 20.62 -14.49 -22.98
N ILE A 322 20.35 -15.41 -22.05
CA ILE A 322 19.57 -15.19 -20.82
C ILE A 322 20.51 -15.31 -19.63
N TYR A 323 20.30 -14.48 -18.61
CA TYR A 323 21.11 -14.41 -17.40
C TYR A 323 20.20 -14.41 -16.17
N SER A 324 20.65 -14.99 -15.07
CA SER A 324 20.01 -14.94 -13.75
C SER A 324 21.08 -14.68 -12.68
N TRP A 325 20.66 -14.37 -11.46
CA TRP A 325 21.56 -14.32 -10.30
C TRP A 325 21.74 -15.74 -9.72
N ASP A 326 22.99 -16.07 -9.38
CA ASP A 326 23.34 -17.27 -8.62
C ASP A 326 24.19 -16.85 -7.41
N GLU A 327 23.63 -17.07 -6.23
CA GLU A 327 24.23 -16.74 -4.94
C GLU A 327 25.54 -17.50 -4.68
N THR A 328 25.68 -18.71 -5.22
CA THR A 328 26.86 -19.55 -4.99
C THR A 328 28.12 -18.98 -5.64
N GLU A 329 27.96 -18.17 -6.68
CA GLU A 329 29.07 -17.52 -7.35
C GLU A 329 29.34 -16.12 -6.80
N GLN A 330 28.40 -15.46 -6.09
CA GLN A 330 28.44 -14.04 -5.63
C GLN A 330 28.99 -13.04 -6.67
N VAL A 331 29.08 -13.49 -7.91
CA VAL A 331 29.51 -12.76 -9.06
C VAL A 331 28.20 -12.57 -9.78
N LEU A 332 27.72 -11.33 -9.76
CA LEU A 332 26.79 -10.91 -10.77
C LEU A 332 27.41 -11.40 -12.07
N ALA A 333 26.62 -11.79 -13.05
CA ALA A 333 27.05 -11.60 -14.42
C ALA A 333 27.33 -10.08 -14.74
N ARG A 334 27.87 -9.28 -13.77
CA ARG A 334 28.35 -7.88 -13.73
C ARG A 334 29.36 -7.62 -14.83
N THR A 335 29.78 -8.68 -15.53
CA THR A 335 30.48 -8.62 -16.79
C THR A 335 29.51 -8.90 -17.95
N ILE A 336 28.51 -8.05 -18.15
CA ILE A 336 27.85 -7.91 -19.45
C ILE A 336 28.91 -7.29 -20.39
N PRO A 337 29.16 -7.72 -21.65
CA PRO A 337 28.79 -8.93 -22.39
C PRO A 337 29.89 -9.37 -23.41
N ASP A 338 31.18 -9.24 -23.07
CA ASP A 338 32.27 -9.53 -24.02
C ASP A 338 33.11 -10.76 -23.62
N LEU A 339 32.86 -11.35 -22.44
CA LEU A 339 33.72 -12.40 -21.86
C LEU A 339 33.03 -13.73 -21.59
N TRP A 340 31.73 -13.85 -21.86
CA TRP A 340 31.02 -15.12 -21.70
C TRP A 340 30.73 -15.73 -23.07
N SER A 341 31.57 -16.70 -23.45
CA SER A 341 31.34 -17.62 -24.58
C SER A 341 30.58 -18.87 -24.12
N GLY A 342 29.56 -18.70 -23.27
CA GLY A 342 28.81 -19.81 -22.74
C GLY A 342 27.50 -19.33 -22.16
N THR A 343 26.40 -19.74 -22.76
CA THR A 343 25.12 -19.89 -22.08
C THR A 343 25.39 -20.75 -20.84
N SER A 344 25.39 -20.17 -19.64
CA SER A 344 25.15 -20.98 -18.45
C SER A 344 23.84 -21.73 -18.68
N GLU A 345 23.78 -22.98 -18.22
CA GLU A 345 22.81 -24.02 -18.55
C GLU A 345 21.38 -23.74 -18.03
N ILE A 346 20.84 -22.53 -18.26
CA ILE A 346 19.44 -22.22 -17.99
C ILE A 346 18.63 -23.02 -19.00
N THR A 347 18.16 -24.19 -18.58
CA THR A 347 17.29 -25.03 -19.39
C THR A 347 15.83 -24.81 -19.10
N ASN A 348 15.49 -24.22 -17.95
CA ASN A 348 14.12 -23.90 -17.53
C ASN A 348 14.14 -22.52 -16.85
N LEU A 349 13.02 -21.81 -16.90
CA LEU A 349 12.80 -20.57 -16.14
C LEU A 349 11.87 -20.88 -14.98
N LYS A 350 12.22 -20.38 -13.79
CA LYS A 350 11.44 -20.60 -12.56
C LYS A 350 10.61 -19.38 -12.20
N GLN A 351 9.42 -19.62 -11.65
CA GLN A 351 8.48 -18.54 -11.28
C GLN A 351 8.98 -17.60 -10.16
N ASP A 352 9.83 -18.09 -9.27
CA ASP A 352 10.37 -17.36 -8.11
C ASP A 352 11.69 -16.63 -8.42
N LYS A 353 12.13 -16.61 -9.69
CA LYS A 353 13.43 -16.07 -10.10
C LYS A 353 13.32 -14.98 -11.15
N GLY A 354 14.08 -13.90 -10.94
CA GLY A 354 14.27 -12.88 -11.95
C GLY A 354 15.37 -13.23 -12.96
N TYR A 355 15.16 -12.81 -14.19
CA TYR A 355 16.04 -13.06 -15.33
C TYR A 355 16.29 -11.77 -16.12
N TYR A 356 17.35 -11.79 -16.92
CA TYR A 356 17.59 -10.83 -17.99
C TYR A 356 17.72 -11.53 -19.31
N ILE A 357 17.15 -10.95 -20.37
CA ILE A 357 17.36 -11.40 -21.74
C ILE A 357 18.05 -10.31 -22.55
N ARG A 358 18.94 -10.74 -23.45
CA ARG A 358 19.54 -9.87 -24.46
C ARG A 358 19.32 -10.47 -25.84
N LEU A 359 18.74 -9.67 -26.75
CA LEU A 359 18.60 -10.03 -28.16
C LEU A 359 19.91 -9.77 -28.93
N LYS A 360 20.10 -10.47 -30.05
CA LYS A 360 21.24 -10.24 -30.95
C LYS A 360 21.11 -8.90 -31.67
N ASP A 361 22.25 -8.33 -32.07
CA ASP A 361 22.28 -7.07 -32.79
C ASP A 361 21.50 -7.17 -34.12
N GLY A 362 20.57 -6.24 -34.36
CA GLY A 362 19.72 -6.23 -35.56
C GLY A 362 18.42 -7.03 -35.46
N VAL A 363 18.13 -7.65 -34.30
CA VAL A 363 16.83 -8.26 -34.01
C VAL A 363 15.89 -7.19 -33.45
N ASP A 364 14.75 -6.98 -34.12
CA ASP A 364 13.75 -5.99 -33.71
C ASP A 364 12.82 -6.48 -32.61
N THR A 365 12.47 -7.77 -32.58
CA THR A 365 11.64 -8.38 -31.52
C THR A 365 11.93 -9.87 -31.38
N PHE A 366 11.62 -10.41 -30.21
CA PHE A 366 11.57 -11.85 -29.94
C PHE A 366 10.36 -12.13 -29.05
N SER A 367 9.61 -13.19 -29.34
CA SER A 367 8.47 -13.58 -28.53
C SER A 367 8.36 -15.09 -28.46
N PHE A 368 7.87 -15.57 -27.32
CA PHE A 368 7.55 -16.97 -27.14
C PHE A 368 6.26 -17.13 -26.33
N THR A 369 5.60 -18.26 -26.51
CA THR A 369 4.45 -18.72 -25.72
C THR A 369 4.76 -20.15 -25.26
N GLU A 370 4.57 -20.43 -23.97
CA GLU A 370 4.77 -21.76 -23.39
C GLU A 370 3.70 -22.09 -22.36
N GLU A 371 3.41 -23.38 -22.25
CA GLU A 371 2.60 -23.92 -21.17
C GLU A 371 3.38 -23.85 -19.85
N CYS A 372 2.70 -23.44 -18.78
CA CYS A 372 3.21 -23.52 -17.43
C CYS A 372 3.37 -24.99 -17.02
N ASN A 373 4.56 -25.38 -16.54
CA ASN A 373 4.84 -26.74 -16.09
C ASN A 373 4.43 -27.02 -14.64
N ASP A 374 3.84 -26.02 -13.99
CA ASP A 374 3.33 -26.11 -12.63
C ASP A 374 2.19 -27.12 -12.50
N TYR A 375 2.14 -27.79 -11.35
CA TYR A 375 1.12 -28.80 -11.08
C TYR A 375 0.02 -28.21 -10.19
N PHE A 376 -1.09 -27.81 -10.81
CA PHE A 376 -2.24 -27.27 -10.11
C PHE A 376 -3.16 -28.39 -9.59
N THR A 377 -3.44 -28.39 -8.28
CA THR A 377 -4.41 -29.29 -7.66
C THR A 377 -5.30 -28.55 -6.67
N ALA A 378 -6.42 -29.17 -6.28
CA ALA A 378 -7.31 -28.62 -5.25
C ALA A 378 -6.61 -28.34 -3.90
N SER A 379 -5.46 -28.95 -3.62
CA SER A 379 -4.70 -28.78 -2.37
C SER A 379 -3.39 -28.02 -2.53
N HIS A 380 -3.02 -27.63 -3.75
CA HIS A 380 -1.74 -27.01 -4.04
C HIS A 380 -1.87 -26.13 -5.28
N ASN A 381 -1.72 -24.82 -5.06
CA ASN A 381 -1.64 -23.81 -6.10
C ASN A 381 -0.25 -23.16 -6.03
N PRO A 382 0.66 -23.43 -6.98
CA PRO A 382 1.98 -22.83 -7.05
C PRO A 382 1.97 -21.30 -7.11
N PHE A 383 0.84 -20.69 -7.49
CA PHE A 383 0.68 -19.23 -7.49
C PHE A 383 0.56 -18.62 -6.09
N ASN A 384 0.29 -19.43 -5.07
CA ASN A 384 0.13 -18.98 -3.69
C ASN A 384 1.39 -19.27 -2.85
N GLU A 385 2.48 -19.71 -3.47
CA GLU A 385 3.74 -19.96 -2.78
C GLU A 385 4.45 -18.64 -2.46
N LEU A 386 4.85 -18.49 -1.19
CA LEU A 386 5.65 -17.34 -0.77
C LEU A 386 7.06 -17.47 -1.37
N VAL A 387 7.53 -16.37 -1.96
CA VAL A 387 8.90 -16.31 -2.51
C VAL A 387 9.89 -16.22 -1.36
N SER A 388 10.78 -17.21 -1.28
CA SER A 388 11.80 -17.26 -0.24
C SER A 388 13.05 -16.49 -0.66
N VAL A 389 13.52 -15.60 0.21
CA VAL A 389 14.75 -14.83 0.01
C VAL A 389 15.78 -15.19 1.07
N GLN A 390 17.05 -15.17 0.69
CA GLN A 390 18.17 -15.48 1.57
C GLN A 390 18.93 -14.22 1.97
N GLU A 391 19.76 -14.32 3.02
CA GLU A 391 20.71 -13.26 3.39
C GLU A 391 21.58 -12.87 2.19
N GLY A 392 21.70 -11.56 1.95
CA GLY A 392 22.42 -10.97 0.83
C GLY A 392 21.52 -10.57 -0.34
N TRP A 393 22.11 -10.50 -1.54
CA TRP A 393 21.39 -10.11 -2.75
C TRP A 393 20.63 -11.29 -3.35
N ASN A 394 19.39 -11.03 -3.75
CA ASN A 394 18.49 -11.94 -4.43
C ASN A 394 17.96 -11.26 -5.70
N LEU A 395 17.80 -12.00 -6.79
CA LEU A 395 17.07 -11.55 -7.98
C LEU A 395 15.84 -12.43 -8.15
N ILE A 396 14.68 -11.90 -7.74
CA ILE A 396 13.43 -12.64 -7.66
C ILE A 396 12.42 -12.10 -8.66
N GLY A 397 11.36 -12.88 -8.87
CA GLY A 397 10.07 -12.35 -9.27
C GLY A 397 8.99 -13.12 -8.52
N ILE A 398 7.73 -12.78 -8.80
CA ILE A 398 6.60 -13.37 -8.07
C ILE A 398 5.77 -14.29 -8.97
N PRO A 399 5.27 -15.41 -8.42
CA PRO A 399 4.44 -16.35 -9.16
C PRO A 399 3.03 -15.81 -9.38
N GLY A 400 2.30 -16.45 -10.27
CA GLY A 400 0.88 -16.22 -10.48
C GLY A 400 0.51 -14.89 -11.15
N PHE A 401 -0.67 -14.40 -10.79
CA PHE A 401 -1.31 -13.24 -11.40
C PHE A 401 -1.61 -12.11 -10.41
N GLU A 402 -1.42 -12.36 -9.11
CA GLU A 402 -1.65 -11.40 -8.04
C GLU A 402 -0.39 -10.60 -7.72
N ARG A 403 -0.60 -9.40 -7.17
CA ARG A 403 0.51 -8.67 -6.55
C ARG A 403 0.83 -9.29 -5.20
N MET A 404 2.07 -9.14 -4.76
CA MET A 404 2.54 -9.63 -3.46
C MET A 404 3.11 -8.47 -2.65
N SER A 405 2.74 -8.34 -1.38
CA SER A 405 3.39 -7.37 -0.50
C SER A 405 4.85 -7.78 -0.27
N ILE A 406 5.74 -6.80 -0.09
CA ILE A 406 7.11 -7.10 0.33
C ILE A 406 7.16 -7.83 1.68
N GLU A 407 6.14 -7.64 2.52
CA GLU A 407 6.00 -8.28 3.83
C GLU A 407 5.62 -9.76 3.73
N ASP A 408 5.05 -10.18 2.60
CA ASP A 408 4.69 -11.57 2.32
C ASP A 408 5.88 -12.40 1.79
N LEU A 409 7.02 -11.75 1.53
CA LEU A 409 8.24 -12.47 1.20
C LEU A 409 8.66 -13.33 2.39
N ASN A 410 9.01 -14.59 2.13
CA ASN A 410 9.51 -15.48 3.17
C ASN A 410 10.99 -15.17 3.46
N VAL A 411 11.19 -14.24 4.39
CA VAL A 411 12.49 -13.82 4.92
C VAL A 411 12.83 -14.68 6.14
N GLY A 412 14.09 -15.12 6.25
CA GLY A 412 14.54 -15.93 7.39
C GLY A 412 14.31 -15.23 8.74
N GLU A 413 14.09 -16.02 9.80
CA GLU A 413 14.00 -15.49 11.16
C GLU A 413 15.23 -14.62 11.48
N GLU A 414 15.02 -13.43 12.05
CA GLU A 414 16.05 -12.43 12.39
C GLU A 414 16.63 -11.61 11.22
N LEU A 415 16.17 -11.82 10.00
CA LEU A 415 16.59 -11.04 8.83
C LEU A 415 15.51 -10.04 8.41
N GLU A 416 15.91 -8.93 7.78
CA GLU A 416 14.99 -7.95 7.21
C GLU A 416 15.39 -7.52 5.80
N ILE A 417 14.41 -7.08 5.01
CA ILE A 417 14.66 -6.50 3.69
C ILE A 417 15.11 -5.05 3.89
N THR A 418 16.36 -4.74 3.57
CA THR A 418 16.93 -3.40 3.75
C THR A 418 17.03 -2.60 2.45
N GLU A 419 17.13 -3.28 1.30
CA GLU A 419 17.06 -2.63 -0.01
C GLU A 419 16.22 -3.43 -1.01
N MET A 420 15.45 -2.70 -1.83
CA MET A 420 14.70 -3.30 -2.93
C MET A 420 14.68 -2.39 -4.15
N TYR A 421 14.88 -2.98 -5.33
CA TYR A 421 14.83 -2.28 -6.61
C TYR A 421 14.13 -3.12 -7.68
N VAL A 422 13.24 -2.49 -8.45
CA VAL A 422 12.77 -3.03 -9.72
C VAL A 422 13.68 -2.49 -10.82
N ILE A 423 13.97 -3.35 -11.79
CA ILE A 423 14.79 -2.96 -12.94
C ILE A 423 13.90 -2.81 -14.15
N LYS A 424 13.87 -1.59 -14.65
CA LYS A 424 13.37 -1.28 -15.97
C LYS A 424 14.50 -1.43 -16.99
N ASP A 425 14.13 -1.63 -18.25
CA ASP A 425 15.09 -1.74 -19.35
C ASP A 425 16.12 -0.60 -19.33
N ASN A 426 17.36 -0.93 -19.71
CA ASN A 426 18.53 -0.04 -19.63
C ASN A 426 19.02 0.29 -18.21
N ASP A 427 18.83 -0.62 -17.25
CA ASP A 427 19.32 -0.52 -15.86
C ASP A 427 18.73 0.68 -15.08
N VAL A 428 17.53 1.14 -15.44
CA VAL A 428 16.82 2.11 -14.63
C VAL A 428 16.30 1.41 -13.38
N LYS A 429 16.78 1.85 -12.22
CA LYS A 429 16.37 1.35 -10.90
C LYS A 429 15.33 2.26 -10.29
N GLU A 430 14.24 1.69 -9.83
CA GLU A 430 13.23 2.37 -9.03
C GLU A 430 13.21 1.74 -7.62
N SER A 431 13.09 2.59 -6.60
CA SER A 431 13.12 2.25 -5.17
C SER A 431 11.82 2.68 -4.50
N GLY A 432 11.59 2.25 -3.25
CA GLY A 432 10.35 2.55 -2.53
C GLY A 432 9.18 1.66 -2.97
N ILE A 433 9.50 0.42 -3.33
CA ILE A 433 8.55 -0.59 -3.78
C ILE A 433 7.95 -1.25 -2.54
N THR A 434 6.64 -1.22 -2.44
CA THR A 434 5.87 -1.90 -1.38
C THR A 434 5.08 -3.09 -1.91
N MET A 435 4.83 -3.12 -3.22
CA MET A 435 4.09 -4.17 -3.91
C MET A 435 4.89 -4.72 -5.09
N LEU A 436 5.00 -6.03 -5.16
CA LEU A 436 5.61 -6.79 -6.24
C LEU A 436 4.54 -7.19 -7.25
N GLU A 437 4.88 -7.23 -8.54
CA GLU A 437 3.96 -7.57 -9.62
C GLU A 437 4.49 -8.73 -10.48
N PRO A 438 3.62 -9.61 -10.97
CA PRO A 438 4.04 -10.71 -11.83
C PRO A 438 4.60 -10.21 -13.16
N GLY A 439 5.57 -10.94 -13.72
CA GLY A 439 6.27 -10.53 -14.94
C GLY A 439 7.51 -9.67 -14.69
N LYS A 440 7.59 -8.97 -13.56
CA LYS A 440 8.73 -8.09 -13.19
C LYS A 440 9.79 -8.85 -12.40
N ALA A 441 11.03 -8.38 -12.51
CA ALA A 441 12.17 -8.88 -11.73
C ALA A 441 12.67 -7.81 -10.75
N TYR A 442 12.99 -8.24 -9.54
CA TYR A 442 13.32 -7.40 -8.41
C TYR A 442 14.65 -7.83 -7.79
N TRP A 443 15.55 -6.86 -7.57
CA TRP A 443 16.66 -7.06 -6.65
C TRP A 443 16.20 -6.81 -5.23
N VAL A 444 16.47 -7.77 -4.35
CA VAL A 444 16.17 -7.68 -2.92
C VAL A 444 17.46 -7.94 -2.16
N PHE A 445 17.80 -7.03 -1.24
CA PHE A 445 18.90 -7.22 -0.31
C PHE A 445 18.34 -7.46 1.09
N VAL A 446 18.82 -8.52 1.72
CA VAL A 446 18.38 -8.99 3.04
C VAL A 446 19.61 -9.04 3.96
N GLU A 447 19.52 -8.49 5.17
CA GLU A 447 20.60 -8.54 6.17
C GLU A 447 20.11 -8.69 7.61
#